data_AF-A0A9E5HGD8-F1
#
_entry.id   AF-A0A9E5HGD8-F1
#
_cell.length_a   1.000
_cell.length_b   1.000
_cell.length_c   1.000
_cell.angle_alpha   90.00
_cell.angle_beta   90.00
_cell.angle_gamma   90.00
#
_symmetry.space_group_name_H-M   'P 1'
#
loop_
_entity.id
_entity.type
_entity.pdbx_description
1 polymer ?
#
loop_
_entity_poly.entity_id
_entity_poly.type
_entity_poly.pdbx_seq_one_letter_code
_entity_poly.pdbx_strand_id
1 'polypeptide(L)'
;MKKKLLATAFSLTFSCLTVADSTSEVDRSFPAEDTPAALEALWAETNARLDLSDEQAEKVAPILQSNFESQRAVLLEYGIDIESGKPPAKKLGYQKARAMGRDLEAVRTHTNDALEDILTEEQMREYQSIQNERRNEMRKIMRAAH
;
A
#
# COMPACT_ATOMS: atom_id res chain seq x y z
N MET A 1 45.19 41.98 35.78
CA MET A 1 44.07 41.26 35.13
C MET A 1 44.45 41.03 33.67
N LYS A 2 45.04 39.85 33.41
CA LYS A 2 45.54 39.43 32.10
C LYS A 2 45.50 37.90 32.05
N LYS A 3 45.27 37.41 30.82
CA LYS A 3 45.64 36.10 30.23
C LYS A 3 44.58 34.98 30.22
N LYS A 4 44.33 34.56 28.97
CA LYS A 4 43.67 33.35 28.46
C LYS A 4 44.42 32.07 28.88
N LEU A 5 43.75 30.91 28.86
CA LEU A 5 44.19 29.52 28.53
C LEU A 5 43.08 28.55 29.06
N LEU A 6 42.26 27.90 28.23
CA LEU A 6 42.40 26.58 27.57
C LEU A 6 42.48 25.34 28.51
N ALA A 7 41.77 24.26 28.09
CA ALA A 7 41.69 22.87 28.62
C ALA A 7 40.65 22.65 29.74
N THR A 8 39.80 21.61 29.81
CA THR A 8 39.83 20.26 29.21
C THR A 8 38.46 19.56 29.38
N ALA A 9 38.11 18.71 28.42
CA ALA A 9 37.40 17.42 28.51
C ALA A 9 36.04 17.29 29.23
N PHE A 10 34.97 17.11 28.44
CA PHE A 10 34.02 16.03 28.70
C PHE A 10 33.81 15.22 27.42
N SER A 11 34.56 14.12 27.36
CA SER A 11 34.39 13.04 26.41
C SER A 11 33.10 12.31 26.76
N LEU A 12 32.09 12.38 25.89
CA LEU A 12 31.10 11.33 25.75
C LEU A 12 31.10 10.92 24.28
N THR A 13 32.01 10.00 24.00
CA THR A 13 31.99 9.15 22.82
C THR A 13 30.67 8.38 22.80
N PHE A 14 29.70 8.84 22.01
CA PHE A 14 28.68 7.92 21.49
C PHE A 14 29.26 7.28 20.22
N SER A 15 30.15 6.33 20.46
CA SER A 15 30.66 5.43 19.44
C SER A 15 29.73 4.22 19.37
N CYS A 16 28.94 4.17 18.29
CA CYS A 16 28.53 3.00 17.51
C CYS A 16 27.60 3.58 16.44
N LEU A 17 28.00 3.69 15.16
CA LEU A 17 28.15 2.56 14.23
C LEU A 17 26.91 1.65 14.38
N THR A 18 25.87 1.82 13.58
CA THR A 18 25.86 1.53 12.15
C THR A 18 24.80 2.39 11.46
N VAL A 19 25.16 3.05 10.36
CA VAL A 19 24.17 3.36 9.32
C VAL A 19 23.85 2.01 8.70
N ALA A 20 22.86 1.33 9.26
CA ALA A 20 22.19 0.27 8.54
C ALA A 20 21.45 0.97 7.40
N ASP A 21 22.10 1.00 6.24
CA ASP A 21 21.46 1.12 4.95
C ASP A 21 20.43 -0.01 4.86
N SER A 22 19.26 0.23 5.43
CA SER A 22 18.07 -0.57 5.17
C SER A 22 17.39 0.05 3.97
N THR A 23 18.08 -0.02 2.83
CA THR A 23 17.36 -0.44 1.63
C THR A 23 16.89 -1.85 1.94
N SER A 24 15.74 -1.94 2.63
CA SER A 24 14.94 -3.13 2.54
C SER A 24 14.70 -3.29 1.05
N GLU A 25 15.38 -4.28 0.47
CA GLU A 25 14.85 -4.95 -0.70
C GLU A 25 13.42 -5.29 -0.31
N VAL A 26 12.47 -4.46 -0.75
CA VAL A 26 11.05 -4.76 -0.65
C VAL A 26 10.93 -6.03 -1.47
N ASP A 27 10.89 -7.15 -0.78
CA ASP A 27 10.59 -8.45 -1.34
C ASP A 27 9.32 -8.25 -2.17
N ARG A 28 9.46 -8.29 -3.49
CA ARG A 28 8.37 -8.04 -4.45
C ARG A 28 7.53 -9.30 -4.64
N SER A 29 7.42 -10.10 -3.60
CA SER A 29 6.37 -11.08 -3.46
C SER A 29 5.04 -10.31 -3.40
N PHE A 30 3.98 -10.90 -3.96
CA PHE A 30 2.63 -10.51 -3.51
C PHE A 30 2.68 -10.56 -1.99
N PRO A 31 2.32 -9.50 -1.24
CA PRO A 31 2.29 -9.59 0.20
C PRO A 31 1.38 -10.77 0.55
N ALA A 32 2.02 -11.87 0.90
CA ALA A 32 1.44 -13.15 1.27
C ALA A 32 0.99 -13.08 2.72
N GLU A 33 0.42 -11.96 3.13
CA GLU A 33 0.30 -11.68 4.55
C GLU A 33 -1.15 -11.31 4.78
N ASP A 34 -1.98 -12.35 4.74
CA ASP A 34 -3.31 -12.36 5.32
C ASP A 34 -3.17 -12.21 6.85
N THR A 35 -2.83 -10.99 7.25
CA THR A 35 -2.87 -10.57 8.63
C THR A 35 -3.65 -9.27 8.67
N PRO A 36 -4.49 -9.07 9.71
CA PRO A 36 -5.00 -7.75 10.05
C PRO A 36 -3.91 -6.67 9.97
N ALA A 37 -2.67 -7.01 10.30
CA ALA A 37 -1.51 -6.15 10.23
C ALA A 37 -1.14 -5.66 8.81
N ALA A 38 -1.30 -6.47 7.75
CA ALA A 38 -1.03 -6.02 6.38
C ALA A 38 -2.12 -5.08 5.85
N LEU A 39 -3.38 -5.37 6.20
CA LEU A 39 -4.49 -4.47 5.92
C LEU A 39 -4.33 -3.16 6.72
N GLU A 40 -3.92 -3.24 7.98
CA GLU A 40 -3.59 -2.09 8.83
C GLU A 40 -2.39 -1.29 8.30
N ALA A 41 -1.37 -1.94 7.72
CA ALA A 41 -0.25 -1.25 7.11
C ALA A 41 -0.66 -0.52 5.83
N LEU A 42 -1.46 -1.16 4.97
CA LEU A 42 -2.11 -0.53 3.82
C LEU A 42 -3.01 0.63 4.25
N TRP A 43 -3.69 0.47 5.39
CA TRP A 43 -4.52 1.49 6.01
C TRP A 43 -3.70 2.70 6.45
N ALA A 44 -2.65 2.45 7.21
CA ALA A 44 -1.76 3.47 7.73
C ALA A 44 -1.07 4.25 6.60
N GLU A 45 -0.59 3.55 5.55
CA GLU A 45 0.00 4.21 4.38
C GLU A 45 -1.02 5.10 3.67
N THR A 46 -2.22 4.59 3.42
CA THR A 46 -3.27 5.34 2.71
C THR A 46 -3.71 6.55 3.52
N ASN A 47 -3.94 6.40 4.82
CA ASN A 47 -4.31 7.50 5.70
C ASN A 47 -3.22 8.56 5.81
N ALA A 48 -1.95 8.14 5.94
CA ALA A 48 -0.83 9.06 6.02
C ALA A 48 -0.64 9.87 4.73
N ARG A 49 -0.85 9.25 3.56
CA ARG A 49 -0.77 9.95 2.26
C ARG A 49 -1.95 10.88 2.02
N LEU A 50 -3.15 10.49 2.46
CA LEU A 50 -4.35 11.28 2.27
C LEU A 50 -4.54 12.38 3.34
N ASP A 51 -3.74 12.39 4.39
CA ASP A 51 -3.84 13.34 5.51
C ASP A 51 -5.30 13.46 6.01
N LEU A 52 -5.93 12.30 6.25
CA LEU A 52 -7.35 12.25 6.66
C LEU A 52 -7.51 12.84 8.06
N SER A 53 -8.57 13.64 8.25
CA SER A 53 -9.04 13.95 9.61
C SER A 53 -9.59 12.70 10.30
N ASP A 54 -9.66 12.71 11.63
CA ASP A 54 -10.24 11.59 12.39
C ASP A 54 -11.68 11.27 11.92
N GLU A 55 -12.49 12.31 11.67
CA GLU A 55 -13.85 12.17 11.15
C GLU A 55 -13.91 11.58 9.74
N GLN A 56 -12.95 11.92 8.87
CA GLN A 56 -12.84 11.32 7.54
C GLN A 56 -12.39 9.86 7.66
N ALA A 57 -11.38 9.58 8.49
CA ALA A 57 -10.84 8.24 8.68
C ALA A 57 -11.91 7.25 9.16
N GLU A 58 -12.79 7.65 10.09
CA GLU A 58 -13.91 6.84 10.57
C GLU A 58 -14.89 6.47 9.45
N LYS A 59 -15.14 7.38 8.50
CA LYS A 59 -16.05 7.14 7.35
C LYS A 59 -15.38 6.35 6.23
N VAL A 60 -14.10 6.59 6.00
CA VAL A 60 -13.31 5.97 4.92
C VAL A 60 -12.99 4.51 5.24
N ALA A 61 -12.76 4.17 6.52
CA ALA A 61 -12.47 2.81 7.00
C ALA A 61 -13.39 1.71 6.46
N PRO A 62 -14.71 1.77 6.70
CA PRO A 62 -15.62 0.73 6.22
C PRO A 62 -15.67 0.65 4.69
N ILE A 63 -15.51 1.77 3.97
CA ILE A 63 -15.56 1.79 2.50
C ILE A 63 -14.39 1.03 1.91
N LEU A 64 -13.18 1.31 2.39
CA LEU A 64 -12.00 0.67 1.84
C LEU A 64 -11.82 -0.78 2.33
N GLN A 65 -12.31 -1.13 3.52
CA GLN A 65 -12.42 -2.53 3.93
C GLN A 65 -13.32 -3.29 2.94
N SER A 66 -14.50 -2.76 2.63
CA SER A 66 -15.41 -3.37 1.65
C SER A 66 -14.79 -3.44 0.25
N ASN A 67 -14.02 -2.43 -0.16
CA ASN A 67 -13.26 -2.45 -1.41
C ASN A 67 -12.24 -3.60 -1.44
N PHE A 68 -11.48 -3.81 -0.34
CA PHE A 68 -10.52 -4.91 -0.25
C PHE A 68 -11.21 -6.27 -0.40
N GLU A 69 -12.28 -6.49 0.35
CA GLU A 69 -13.08 -7.73 0.29
C GLU A 69 -13.65 -7.96 -1.12
N SER A 70 -14.15 -6.90 -1.77
CA SER A 70 -14.70 -6.97 -3.13
C SER A 70 -13.64 -7.29 -4.18
N GLN A 71 -12.47 -6.63 -4.11
CA GLN A 71 -11.35 -6.93 -5.02
C GLN A 71 -10.87 -8.37 -4.87
N ARG A 72 -10.76 -8.85 -3.61
CA ARG A 72 -10.42 -10.24 -3.32
C ARG A 72 -11.42 -11.21 -3.91
N ALA A 73 -12.72 -10.97 -3.74
CA ALA A 73 -13.77 -11.83 -4.28
C ALA A 73 -13.67 -11.93 -5.81
N VAL A 74 -13.44 -10.80 -6.50
CA VAL A 74 -13.21 -10.79 -7.95
C VAL A 74 -11.98 -11.63 -8.30
N LEU A 75 -10.83 -11.42 -7.65
CA LEU A 75 -9.61 -12.18 -7.96
C LEU A 75 -9.81 -13.69 -7.79
N LEU A 76 -10.51 -14.11 -6.74
CA LEU A 76 -10.84 -15.51 -6.49
C LEU A 76 -11.74 -16.13 -7.57
N GLU A 77 -12.72 -15.39 -8.10
CA GLU A 77 -13.55 -15.84 -9.22
C GLU A 77 -12.71 -16.20 -10.46
N TYR A 78 -11.60 -15.48 -10.66
CA TYR A 78 -10.65 -15.72 -11.73
C TYR A 78 -9.54 -16.71 -11.38
N GLY A 79 -9.60 -17.35 -10.21
CA GLY A 79 -8.65 -18.36 -9.74
C GLY A 79 -7.32 -17.78 -9.26
N ILE A 80 -7.32 -16.51 -8.85
CA ILE A 80 -6.16 -15.84 -8.26
C ILE A 80 -6.42 -15.69 -6.77
N ASP A 81 -5.70 -16.47 -5.98
CA ASP A 81 -5.74 -16.39 -4.53
C ASP A 81 -4.53 -15.61 -4.03
N ILE A 82 -4.76 -14.34 -3.72
CA ILE A 82 -3.72 -13.44 -3.18
C ILE A 82 -3.35 -13.77 -1.73
N GLU A 83 -4.22 -14.42 -0.96
CA GLU A 83 -3.94 -14.82 0.43
C GLU A 83 -3.01 -16.03 0.48
N SER A 84 -3.07 -16.89 -0.54
CA SER A 84 -2.17 -18.03 -0.62
C SER A 84 -0.68 -17.63 -0.69
N GLY A 85 -0.39 -16.35 -0.95
CA GLY A 85 0.95 -15.83 -1.15
C GLY A 85 1.65 -16.35 -2.40
N LYS A 86 0.93 -17.15 -3.20
CA LYS A 86 1.47 -17.86 -4.34
C LYS A 86 1.05 -17.15 -5.61
N PRO A 87 1.94 -17.09 -6.62
CA PRO A 87 1.52 -16.65 -7.94
C PRO A 87 0.42 -17.59 -8.45
N PRO A 88 -0.47 -17.10 -9.32
CA PRO A 88 -1.51 -17.93 -9.90
C PRO A 88 -0.89 -19.15 -10.61
N ALA A 89 -1.42 -20.34 -10.31
CA ALA A 89 -0.87 -21.62 -10.79
C ALA A 89 -0.83 -21.72 -12.32
N LYS A 90 -1.66 -20.94 -13.03
CA LYS A 90 -1.68 -20.83 -14.48
C LYS A 90 -1.93 -19.39 -14.90
N LYS A 91 -1.33 -18.99 -16.03
CA LYS A 91 -1.60 -17.69 -16.65
C LYS A 91 -3.06 -17.59 -17.08
N LEU A 92 -3.70 -16.47 -16.72
CA LEU A 92 -5.05 -16.17 -17.14
C LEU A 92 -5.09 -15.88 -18.65
N GLY A 93 -5.97 -16.56 -19.39
CA GLY A 93 -6.16 -16.29 -20.82
C GLY A 93 -6.64 -14.86 -21.07
N TYR A 94 -6.32 -14.29 -22.25
CA TYR A 94 -6.61 -12.88 -22.58
C TYR A 94 -8.07 -12.45 -22.33
N GLN A 95 -9.03 -13.29 -22.73
CA GLN A 95 -10.45 -13.00 -22.55
C GLN A 95 -10.84 -12.91 -21.06
N LYS A 96 -10.37 -13.87 -20.25
CA LYS A 96 -10.60 -13.88 -18.79
C LYS A 96 -9.89 -12.70 -18.12
N ALA A 97 -8.65 -12.38 -18.53
CA ALA A 97 -7.93 -11.22 -18.03
C ALA A 97 -8.65 -9.90 -18.35
N ARG A 98 -9.23 -9.78 -19.55
CA ARG A 98 -10.05 -8.63 -19.95
C ARG A 98 -11.36 -8.56 -19.18
N ALA A 99 -11.98 -9.69 -18.85
CA ALA A 99 -13.19 -9.74 -18.04
C ALA A 99 -12.90 -9.32 -16.59
N MET A 100 -11.90 -9.94 -15.96
CA MET A 100 -11.41 -9.57 -14.63
C MET A 100 -11.07 -8.08 -14.53
N GLY A 101 -10.41 -7.53 -15.56
CA GLY A 101 -10.09 -6.11 -15.59
C GLY A 101 -11.33 -5.19 -15.56
N ARG A 102 -12.47 -5.62 -16.13
CA ARG A 102 -13.73 -4.86 -16.04
C ARG A 102 -14.37 -4.99 -14.67
N ASP A 103 -14.35 -6.18 -14.08
CA ASP A 103 -14.96 -6.42 -12.78
C ASP A 103 -14.20 -5.67 -11.67
N LEU A 104 -12.87 -5.66 -11.73
CA LEU A 104 -12.02 -4.85 -10.85
C LEU A 104 -12.25 -3.34 -11.06
N GLU A 105 -12.47 -2.89 -12.30
CA GLU A 105 -12.77 -1.49 -12.58
C GLU A 105 -14.14 -1.09 -12.01
N ALA A 106 -15.14 -1.98 -12.06
CA ALA A 106 -16.45 -1.73 -11.45
C ALA A 106 -16.34 -1.54 -9.93
N VAL A 107 -15.56 -2.38 -9.24
CA VAL A 107 -15.27 -2.22 -7.81
C VAL A 107 -14.58 -0.89 -7.52
N ARG A 108 -13.61 -0.50 -8.36
CA ARG A 108 -12.90 0.77 -8.25
C ARG A 108 -13.86 1.95 -8.42
N THR A 109 -14.70 1.96 -9.45
CA THR A 109 -15.67 3.04 -9.68
C THR A 109 -16.61 3.18 -8.50
N HIS A 110 -17.22 2.07 -8.04
CA HIS A 110 -18.11 2.09 -6.87
C HIS A 110 -17.42 2.66 -5.62
N THR A 111 -16.16 2.28 -5.38
CA THR A 111 -15.37 2.79 -4.25
C THR A 111 -15.08 4.28 -4.39
N ASN A 112 -14.74 4.75 -5.58
CA ASN A 112 -14.46 6.16 -5.83
C ASN A 112 -15.72 7.00 -5.61
N ASP A 113 -16.87 6.55 -6.12
CA ASP A 113 -18.16 7.23 -5.96
C ASP A 113 -18.51 7.37 -4.46
N ALA A 114 -18.26 6.33 -3.66
CA ALA A 114 -18.50 6.36 -2.22
C ALA A 114 -17.56 7.32 -1.45
N LEU A 115 -16.38 7.62 -2.00
CA LEU A 115 -15.39 8.49 -1.37
C LEU A 115 -15.49 9.95 -1.79
N GLU A 116 -16.12 10.26 -2.94
CA GLU A 116 -16.22 11.62 -3.47
C GLU A 116 -16.89 12.60 -2.50
N ASP A 117 -17.86 12.15 -1.71
CA ASP A 117 -18.56 12.99 -0.74
C ASP A 117 -17.81 13.17 0.59
N ILE A 118 -16.72 12.40 0.81
CA ILE A 118 -15.97 12.37 2.07
C ILE A 118 -14.60 13.03 1.90
N LEU A 119 -13.94 12.74 0.78
CA LEU A 119 -12.60 13.22 0.46
C LEU A 119 -12.69 14.55 -0.31
N THR A 120 -11.75 15.44 -0.04
CA THR A 120 -11.56 16.63 -0.88
C THR A 120 -11.11 16.22 -2.29
N GLU A 121 -11.25 17.11 -3.27
CA GLU A 121 -10.75 16.85 -4.63
C GLU A 121 -9.26 16.50 -4.67
N GLU A 122 -8.45 17.10 -3.78
CA GLU A 122 -7.02 16.82 -3.69
C GLU A 122 -6.76 15.42 -3.14
N GLN A 123 -7.44 15.06 -2.05
CA GLN A 123 -7.39 13.71 -1.49
C GLN A 123 -7.89 12.66 -2.49
N MET A 124 -8.94 12.95 -3.25
CA MET A 124 -9.43 12.06 -4.32
C MET A 124 -8.39 11.84 -5.42
N ARG A 125 -7.67 12.90 -5.85
CA ARG A 125 -6.57 12.76 -6.82
C ARG A 125 -5.44 11.90 -6.28
N GLU A 126 -5.05 12.10 -5.03
CA GLU A 126 -4.00 11.30 -4.39
C GLU A 126 -4.43 9.83 -4.24
N TYR A 127 -5.68 9.59 -3.82
CA TYR A 127 -6.25 8.25 -3.72
C TYR A 127 -6.23 7.52 -5.07
N GLN A 128 -6.57 8.21 -6.15
CA GLN A 128 -6.48 7.66 -7.50
C GLN A 128 -5.03 7.37 -7.92
N SER A 129 -4.06 8.17 -7.45
CA SER A 129 -2.62 7.87 -7.66
C SER A 129 -2.22 6.58 -6.96
N ILE A 130 -2.57 6.42 -5.68
CA ILE A 130 -2.33 5.20 -4.89
C ILE A 130 -2.89 3.96 -5.63
N GLN A 131 -4.14 4.04 -6.09
CA GLN A 131 -4.77 2.95 -6.84
C GLN A 131 -4.01 2.63 -8.15
N ASN A 132 -3.54 3.65 -8.86
CA ASN A 132 -2.81 3.49 -10.11
C ASN A 132 -1.44 2.84 -9.91
N GLU A 133 -0.72 3.24 -8.87
CA GLU A 133 0.57 2.66 -8.44
C GLU A 133 0.41 1.17 -8.14
N ARG A 134 -0.54 0.82 -7.25
CA ARG A 134 -0.81 -0.58 -6.86
C ARG A 134 -1.20 -1.44 -8.06
N ARG A 135 -2.05 -0.93 -8.95
CA ARG A 135 -2.44 -1.62 -10.18
C ARG A 135 -1.26 -1.85 -11.12
N ASN A 136 -0.32 -0.91 -11.18
CA ASN A 136 0.88 -1.07 -11.99
C ASN A 136 1.82 -2.12 -11.41
N GLU A 137 1.99 -2.17 -10.08
CA GLU A 137 2.74 -3.23 -9.40
C GLU A 137 2.11 -4.60 -9.63
N MET A 138 0.79 -4.72 -9.42
CA MET A 138 0.04 -5.94 -9.70
C MET A 138 0.27 -6.46 -11.13
N ARG A 139 0.23 -5.55 -12.12
CA ARG A 139 0.51 -5.89 -13.52
C ARG A 139 1.94 -6.36 -13.76
N LYS A 140 2.93 -5.78 -13.07
CA LYS A 140 4.33 -6.24 -13.16
C LYS A 140 4.44 -7.67 -12.64
N ILE A 141 3.84 -7.97 -11.49
CA ILE A 141 3.92 -9.31 -10.91
C ILE A 141 3.20 -10.34 -11.78
N MET A 142 1.99 -10.04 -12.27
CA MET A 142 1.25 -10.91 -13.20
C MET A 142 2.00 -11.16 -14.52
N ARG A 143 2.84 -10.22 -14.96
CA ARG A 143 3.70 -10.40 -16.14
C ARG A 143 4.97 -11.19 -15.82
N ALA A 144 5.49 -11.11 -14.60
CA ALA A 144 6.70 -11.81 -14.19
C ALA A 144 6.46 -13.30 -13.87
N ALA A 145 5.22 -13.69 -13.57
CA ALA A 145 4.81 -15.09 -13.42
C ALA A 145 4.84 -15.79 -14.80
N HIS A 146 6.01 -16.29 -15.16
CA HIS A 146 6.34 -17.00 -16.41
C HIS A 146 7.07 -18.30 -16.14
#